data_AF-A0A7C7C295-F1
#
_entry.id   AF-A0A7C7C295-F1
#
_cell.length_a   1.000
_cell.length_b   1.000
_cell.length_c   1.000
_cell.angle_alpha   90.00
_cell.angle_beta   90.00
_cell.angle_gamma   90.00
#
_symmetry.space_group_name_H-M   'P 1'
#
loop_
_entity.id
_entity.type
_entity.pdbx_description
1 polymer ?
#
loop_
_entity_poly.entity_id
_entity_poly.type
_entity_poly.pdbx_seq_one_letter_code
_entity_poly.pdbx_strand_id
1 'polypeptide(L)' 'MWTDKLKIGDLVWSKRDDKPALILDREETARVKYGDLVNKRMRFKLHIDGEQGWLDEIKLRAMYKLP' A
#
# COMPACT_ATOMS: atom_id res chain seq x y z
N MET A 1 6.69 3.82 -11.29
CA MET A 1 5.56 4.24 -10.42
C MET A 1 6.06 4.52 -9.01
N TRP A 2 5.33 5.28 -8.20
CA TRP A 2 5.73 5.57 -6.80
C TRP A 2 5.88 4.27 -5.98
N THR A 3 5.13 3.24 -6.35
CA THR A 3 5.16 1.88 -5.78
C THR A 3 6.42 1.09 -6.04
N ASP A 4 7.21 1.39 -7.07
CA ASP A 4 8.49 0.69 -7.31
C ASP A 4 9.52 1.00 -6.22
N LYS A 5 9.31 2.09 -5.47
CA LYS A 5 10.14 2.47 -4.33
C LYS A 5 9.78 1.74 -3.04
N LEU A 6 8.64 1.03 -3.01
CA LEU A 6 8.14 0.34 -1.82
C LEU A 6 8.40 -1.16 -1.93
N LYS A 7 9.08 -1.70 -0.93
CA LYS A 7 9.40 -3.12 -0.79
C LYS A 7 8.78 -3.70 0.47
N ILE A 8 8.60 -5.02 0.45
CA ILE A 8 8.27 -5.77 1.65
C ILE A 8 9.42 -5.59 2.64
N GLY A 9 9.10 -5.27 3.89
CA GLY A 9 10.05 -4.91 4.93
C GLY A 9 10.32 -3.41 5.06
N ASP A 10 9.82 -2.57 4.15
CA ASP A 10 9.98 -1.12 4.30
C ASP A 10 9.09 -0.59 5.44
N LEU A 11 9.68 0.31 6.23
CA LEU A 11 8.96 1.11 7.22
C LEU A 11 8.41 2.36 6.54
N VAL A 12 7.12 2.63 6.75
CA VAL A 12 6.43 3.84 6.31
C VAL A 12 5.78 4.52 7.50
N TRP A 13 5.69 5.84 7.50
CA TRP A 13 5.09 6.60 8.61
C TRP A 13 3.71 7.11 8.23
N SER A 14 2.73 6.89 9.09
CA SER A 14 1.40 7.53 8.96
C SER A 14 1.55 9.04 9.15
N LYS A 15 1.06 9.82 8.18
CA LYS A 15 1.04 11.29 8.28
C LYS A 15 0.03 11.82 9.28
N ARG A 16 -1.00 11.02 9.59
CA ARG A 16 -2.12 11.43 10.46
C ARG A 16 -1.78 11.18 11.93
N ASP A 17 -1.37 9.97 12.24
CA ASP A 17 -1.23 9.49 13.63
C ASP A 17 0.24 9.40 14.06
N ASP A 18 1.17 9.75 13.17
CA ASP A 18 2.63 9.67 13.32
C ASP A 18 3.15 8.29 13.78
N LYS A 19 2.36 7.24 13.52
CA LYS A 19 2.70 5.86 13.83
C LYS A 19 3.53 5.22 12.70
N PRO A 20 4.57 4.44 13.03
CA PRO A 20 5.26 3.61 12.06
C PRO A 20 4.37 2.45 11.61
N ALA A 21 4.52 2.07 10.35
CA ALA A 21 3.85 0.95 9.72
C ALA A 21 4.85 0.13 8.91
N LEU A 22 4.74 -1.20 8.96
CA LEU A 22 5.61 -2.09 8.20
C LEU A 22 4.86 -2.66 6.99
N ILE A 23 5.48 -2.62 5.81
CA ILE A 23 4.95 -3.31 4.64
C ILE A 23 5.24 -4.80 4.77
N LEU A 24 4.20 -5.60 4.90
CA LEU A 24 4.27 -7.05 5.01
C LEU A 24 4.16 -7.75 3.66
N ASP A 25 3.38 -7.20 2.74
CA ASP A 25 3.09 -7.84 1.45
C ASP A 25 2.63 -6.82 0.40
N ARG A 26 2.67 -7.22 -0.88
CA ARG A 26 2.13 -6.45 -2.00
C ARG A 26 1.46 -7.35 -3.04
N GLU A 27 0.30 -6.92 -3.53
CA GLU A 27 -0.46 -7.66 -4.54
C GLU A 27 -0.88 -6.71 -5.69
N GLU A 28 -0.80 -7.20 -6.92
CA GLU A 28 -1.38 -6.54 -8.10
C GLU A 28 -2.83 -7.01 -8.26
N THR A 29 -3.77 -6.12 -7.97
CA THR A 29 -5.19 -6.37 -8.23
C THR A 29 -5.56 -5.84 -9.61
N ALA A 30 -6.11 -6.70 -10.47
CA ALA A 30 -6.73 -6.28 -11.72
C ALA A 30 -8.25 -6.30 -11.55
N ARG A 31 -8.92 -5.15 -11.67
CA ARG A 31 -10.38 -5.11 -11.67
C ARG A 31 -10.86 -5.35 -13.09
N VAL A 32 -11.36 -6.56 -13.37
CA VAL A 32 -12.02 -6.87 -14.65
C VAL A 32 -13.34 -6.09 -14.68
N LYS A 33 -13.43 -5.08 -15.54
CA LYS A 33 -14.70 -4.44 -15.88
C LYS A 33 -14.88 -4.66 -17.38
N TYR A 34 -15.80 -5.54 -17.75
CA TYR A 34 -16.17 -5.83 -19.15
C TYR A 34 -15.00 -6.22 -20.07
N GLY A 35 -14.35 -7.36 -19.82
CA GLY A 35 -13.43 -7.97 -20.78
C GLY A 35 -12.06 -7.30 -20.94
N ASP A 36 -11.90 -6.04 -20.54
CA ASP A 36 -10.63 -5.33 -20.59
C ASP A 36 -9.98 -5.21 -19.21
N LEU A 37 -8.68 -5.55 -19.14
CA LEU A 37 -7.79 -5.34 -18.00
C LEU A 37 -7.44 -3.84 -17.89
N VAL A 38 -8.41 -2.97 -17.64
CA VAL A 38 -8.21 -1.51 -17.80
C VAL A 38 -7.43 -0.87 -16.65
N ASN A 39 -7.42 -1.45 -15.44
CA ASN A 39 -6.74 -0.81 -14.30
C ASN A 39 -6.07 -1.84 -13.38
N LYS A 40 -4.76 -2.02 -13.60
CA LYS A 40 -3.83 -2.63 -12.65
C LYS A 40 -3.70 -1.70 -11.44
N ARG A 41 -4.04 -2.18 -10.25
CA ARG A 41 -3.91 -1.44 -8.98
C ARG A 41 -3.12 -2.26 -7.99
N MET A 42 -2.07 -1.67 -7.42
CA MET A 42 -1.35 -2.32 -6.32
C MET A 42 -2.05 -2.10 -4.98
N ARG A 43 -2.04 -3.14 -4.16
CA ARG A 43 -2.38 -3.10 -2.74
C ARG A 43 -1.19 -3.55 -1.91
N PHE A 44 -1.07 -2.98 -0.74
CA PHE A 44 -0.01 -3.25 0.22
C PHE A 44 -0.64 -3.72 1.52
N LYS A 45 -0.10 -4.79 2.11
CA LYS A 45 -0.46 -5.21 3.45
C LYS A 45 0.42 -4.46 4.44
N LEU A 46 -0.19 -3.73 5.34
CA LEU A 46 0.49 -2.97 6.38
C LEU A 46 0.27 -3.63 7.73
N HIS A 47 1.28 -3.54 8.60
CA HIS A 47 1.17 -3.81 10.03
C HIS A 47 1.35 -2.52 10.82
N ILE A 48 0.37 -2.20 11.67
CA ILE A 48 0.36 -0.98 12.50
C ILE A 48 -0.20 -1.35 13.86
N ASP A 49 0.58 -1.10 14.91
CA ASP A 49 0.10 -1.19 16.30
C ASP A 49 -0.57 -2.53 16.64
N GLY A 50 -0.02 -3.65 16.15
CA GLY A 50 -0.59 -4.98 16.35
C GLY A 50 -1.63 -5.41 15.32
N GLU A 51 -2.19 -4.48 14.55
CA GLU A 51 -3.20 -4.77 13.53
C GLU A 51 -2.59 -4.95 12.13
N GLN A 52 -3.31 -5.63 11.24
CA GLN A 52 -2.91 -5.81 9.84
C GLN A 52 -4.06 -5.50 8.89
N GLY A 53 -3.76 -4.82 7.79
CA GLY A 53 -4.78 -4.45 6.80
C GLY A 53 -4.22 -4.22 5.42
N TRP A 54 -5.06 -4.43 4.40
CA TRP A 54 -4.74 -4.13 3.01
C TRP A 54 -5.09 -2.68 2.67
N LEU A 55 -4.18 -2.00 1.98
CA LEU A 55 -4.35 -0.62 1.58
C LEU A 55 -3.99 -0.44 0.10
N ASP A 56 -4.86 0.23 -0.65
CA ASP A 56 -4.59 0.57 -2.05
C ASP A 56 -3.42 1.58 -2.15
N GLU A 57 -2.63 1.50 -3.22
CA GLU A 57 -1.50 2.41 -3.51
C GLU A 57 -1.85 3.90 -3.32
N ILE A 58 -3.01 4.34 -3.82
CA ILE A 58 -3.42 5.76 -3.77
C ILE A 58 -3.58 6.19 -2.31
N LYS A 59 -4.22 5.34 -1.50
CA LYS A 59 -4.43 5.57 -0.07
C LYS A 59 -3.10 5.55 0.68
N LEU A 60 -2.21 4.61 0.33
CA LEU A 60 -0.86 4.53 0.90
C LEU A 60 -0.09 5.83 0.64
N ARG A 61 -0.06 6.31 -0.60
CA ARG A 61 0.61 7.57 -0.98
C ARG A 61 0.04 8.80 -0.28
N ALA A 62 -1.28 8.83 -0.14
CA ALA A 62 -1.97 9.93 0.52
C ALA A 62 -1.64 9.96 2.01
N MET A 63 -1.78 8.82 2.70
CA MET A 63 -1.73 8.75 4.16
C MET A 63 -0.35 8.47 4.74
N TYR A 64 0.59 7.95 3.96
CA TYR A 64 1.91 7.55 4.46
C TYR A 64 3.04 8.29 3.75
N LYS A 65 4.13 8.51 4.48
CA LYS A 65 5.41 9.02 3.97
C LYS A 65 6.46 7.93 4.09
N LEU A 66 7.32 7.87 3.08
CA LEU A 66 8.59 7.16 3.22
C LEU A 66 9.46 7.97 4.20
N PRO A 67 10.19 7.32 5.12
CA PRO A 67 11.20 7.99 5.94
C PRO A 67 12.31 8.61 5.08
#